data_AF-A0A7X9E8E9-F1
#
_entry.id   AF-A0A7X9E8E9-F1
#
_cell.length_a   1.000
_cell.length_b   1.000
_cell.length_c   1.000
_cell.angle_alpha   90.00
_cell.angle_beta   90.00
_cell.angle_gamma   90.00
#
_symmetry.space_group_name_H-M   'P 1'
#
loop_
_entity.id
_entity.type
_entity.pdbx_description
1 polymer ?
#
loop_
_entity_poly.entity_id
_entity_poly.type
_entity_poly.pdbx_seq_one_letter_code
_entity_poly.pdbx_strand_id
1 'polypeptide(L)'
;MDDKGYNELVDKVTKLIPKEEYKSIMSQDMCELDHSFLGFLEVYNSVLSFVPKHYTIVDLGCYMAAQAYLFKDYQKYIGVDVCLLNRFKPLNTEHYYCSIQQFIENHINNLNLDTTFAICSFVPDFKSVELARRKFKNILVYYPSGIRRVV
;
A
#
# COMPACT_ATOMS: atom_id res chain seq x y z
N MET A 1 3.66 1.81 -18.45
CA MET A 1 4.05 3.23 -18.47
C MET A 1 5.52 3.29 -18.83
N ASP A 2 5.99 4.37 -19.45
CA ASP A 2 7.43 4.58 -19.62
C ASP A 2 8.06 5.02 -18.28
N ASP A 3 9.39 4.97 -18.17
CA ASP A 3 10.10 5.36 -16.95
C ASP A 3 9.81 6.81 -16.53
N LYS A 4 9.47 7.67 -17.50
CA LYS A 4 9.14 9.07 -17.28
C LYS A 4 7.88 9.23 -16.43
N GLY A 5 6.80 8.53 -16.78
CA GLY A 5 5.55 8.62 -16.01
C GLY A 5 5.70 8.14 -14.56
N TYR A 6 6.60 7.18 -14.31
CA TYR A 6 6.79 6.64 -12.96
C TYR A 6 7.61 7.58 -12.10
N ASN A 7 8.66 8.16 -12.67
CA ASN A 7 9.45 9.19 -12.00
C ASN A 7 8.60 10.40 -11.59
N GLU A 8 7.65 10.82 -12.43
CA GLU A 8 6.69 11.88 -12.06
C GLU A 8 5.82 11.51 -10.84
N LEU A 9 5.41 10.23 -10.72
CA LEU A 9 4.69 9.74 -9.54
C LEU A 9 5.58 9.67 -8.29
N VAL A 10 6.82 9.22 -8.43
CA VAL A 10 7.80 9.19 -7.33
C VAL A 10 8.06 10.60 -6.82
N ASP A 11 8.28 11.57 -7.70
CA ASP A 11 8.45 12.98 -7.35
C ASP A 11 7.22 13.54 -6.62
N LYS A 12 6.02 13.23 -7.13
CA LYS A 12 4.76 13.65 -6.51
C LYS A 12 4.64 13.10 -5.09
N VAL A 13 4.88 11.80 -4.90
CA VAL A 13 4.77 11.16 -3.58
C VAL A 13 5.83 11.68 -2.62
N THR A 14 7.08 11.80 -3.06
CA THR A 14 8.19 12.31 -2.25
C THR A 14 7.90 13.72 -1.71
N LYS A 15 7.28 14.59 -2.51
CA LYS A 15 6.87 15.94 -2.08
C LYS A 15 5.77 15.95 -1.01
N LEU A 16 5.01 14.86 -0.87
CA LEU A 16 3.98 14.72 0.17
C LEU A 16 4.55 14.23 1.50
N ILE A 17 5.71 13.58 1.48
CA ILE A 17 6.34 12.96 2.65
C ILE A 17 7.16 14.02 3.41
N PRO A 18 7.03 14.12 4.74
CA PRO A 18 7.92 14.94 5.56
C PRO A 18 9.39 14.54 5.38
N LYS A 19 10.28 15.52 5.18
CA LYS A 19 11.70 15.27 4.87
C LYS A 19 12.40 14.37 5.89
N GLU A 20 12.14 14.60 7.18
CA GLU A 20 12.77 13.81 8.26
C GLU A 20 12.28 12.36 8.27
N GLU A 21 10.99 12.15 8.01
CA GLU A 21 10.42 10.81 7.90
C GLU A 21 10.97 10.07 6.68
N TYR A 22 11.03 10.75 5.53
CA TYR A 22 11.65 10.22 4.33
C TYR A 22 13.09 9.79 4.59
N LYS A 23 13.90 10.68 5.17
CA LYS A 23 15.30 10.37 5.49
C LYS A 23 15.40 9.18 6.43
N SER A 24 14.60 9.16 7.50
CA SER A 24 14.64 8.11 8.52
C SER A 24 14.27 6.73 7.98
N ILE A 25 13.23 6.64 7.14
CA ILE A 25 12.77 5.37 6.57
C ILE A 25 13.74 4.88 5.50
N MET A 26 14.22 5.77 4.65
CA MET A 26 15.14 5.40 3.56
C MET A 26 16.54 5.01 4.06
N SER A 27 16.91 5.43 5.28
CA SER A 27 18.19 5.07 5.90
C SER A 27 18.13 3.83 6.79
N GLN A 28 16.98 3.15 6.90
CA GLN A 28 16.85 1.98 7.76
C GLN A 28 17.51 0.74 7.13
N ASP A 29 17.90 -0.22 7.97
CA ASP A 29 18.39 -1.51 7.50
C ASP A 29 17.31 -2.27 6.71
N MET A 30 17.71 -3.02 5.70
CA MET A 30 16.80 -3.78 4.82
C MET A 30 15.82 -2.91 4.01
N CYS A 31 16.16 -1.63 3.77
CA CYS A 31 15.41 -0.76 2.88
C CYS A 31 15.66 -1.14 1.41
N GLU A 32 14.63 -1.65 0.73
CA GLU A 32 14.66 -1.91 -0.73
C GLU A 32 14.07 -0.76 -1.56
N LEU A 33 13.71 0.36 -0.93
CA LEU A 33 13.26 1.57 -1.62
C LEU A 33 14.45 2.48 -1.94
N ASP A 34 14.35 3.23 -3.02
CA ASP A 34 15.31 4.26 -3.39
C ASP A 34 14.62 5.49 -4.01
N HIS A 35 15.41 6.51 -4.39
CA HIS A 35 14.88 7.76 -4.94
C HIS A 35 14.18 7.61 -6.30
N SER A 36 14.37 6.48 -6.96
CA SER A 36 13.73 6.11 -8.23
C SER A 36 12.68 5.02 -8.08
N PHE A 37 12.50 4.43 -6.89
CA PHE A 37 11.51 3.38 -6.63
C PHE A 37 10.91 3.47 -5.23
N LEU A 38 9.62 3.84 -5.18
CA LEU A 38 8.80 3.91 -3.96
C LEU A 38 7.68 2.85 -3.96
N GLY A 39 7.94 1.69 -4.56
CA GLY A 39 6.95 0.62 -4.69
C GLY A 39 6.00 0.80 -5.88
N PHE A 40 4.90 0.06 -5.90
CA PHE A 40 4.02 -0.04 -7.07
C PHE A 40 3.02 1.12 -7.20
N LEU A 41 3.49 2.37 -7.10
CA LEU A 41 2.68 3.59 -7.04
C LEU A 41 1.62 3.71 -8.14
N GLU A 42 1.86 3.18 -9.33
CA GLU A 42 0.89 3.17 -10.44
C GLU A 42 -0.43 2.51 -10.05
N VAL A 43 -0.35 1.36 -9.37
CA VAL A 43 -1.52 0.58 -8.93
C VAL A 43 -2.35 1.44 -7.99
N TYR A 44 -1.71 2.03 -6.99
CA TYR A 44 -2.36 2.88 -5.98
C TYR A 44 -2.89 4.19 -6.57
N ASN A 45 -2.17 4.81 -7.51
CA ASN A 45 -2.61 6.02 -8.18
C ASN A 45 -3.86 5.77 -9.03
N SER A 46 -4.03 4.59 -9.62
CA SER A 46 -5.26 4.23 -10.33
C SER A 46 -6.49 4.20 -9.41
N VAL A 47 -6.32 3.75 -8.17
CA VAL A 47 -7.40 3.66 -7.15
C VAL A 47 -7.97 5.03 -6.80
N LEU A 48 -7.13 6.08 -6.81
CA LEU A 48 -7.55 7.46 -6.54
C LEU A 48 -8.63 7.97 -7.50
N SER A 49 -8.74 7.39 -8.70
CA SER A 49 -9.69 7.86 -9.73
C SER A 49 -11.12 7.39 -9.50
N PHE A 50 -11.34 6.36 -8.68
CA PHE A 50 -12.67 5.75 -8.50
C PHE A 50 -13.05 5.44 -7.05
N VAL A 51 -12.11 5.45 -6.09
CA VAL A 51 -12.45 5.24 -4.68
C VAL A 51 -12.65 6.59 -3.96
N PRO A 52 -13.84 6.85 -3.39
CA PRO A 52 -14.11 8.10 -2.68
C PRO A 52 -13.26 8.30 -1.41
N LYS A 53 -12.94 9.54 -1.07
CA LYS A 53 -12.12 9.88 0.12
C LYS A 53 -12.73 9.46 1.46
N HIS A 54 -14.04 9.27 1.57
CA HIS A 54 -14.66 8.77 2.80
C HIS A 54 -14.45 7.26 3.02
N TYR A 55 -13.77 6.56 2.11
CA TYR A 55 -13.44 5.15 2.29
C TYR A 55 -12.22 4.98 3.20
N THR A 56 -12.20 3.84 3.89
CA THR A 56 -10.97 3.30 4.50
C THR A 56 -10.22 2.47 3.46
N ILE A 57 -8.93 2.74 3.29
CA ILE A 57 -8.04 1.96 2.44
C ILE A 57 -7.34 0.91 3.29
N VAL A 58 -7.39 -0.36 2.86
CA VAL A 58 -6.65 -1.46 3.50
C VAL A 58 -5.63 -1.99 2.50
N ASP A 59 -4.35 -1.72 2.75
CA ASP A 59 -3.24 -2.19 1.93
C ASP A 59 -2.62 -3.46 2.51
N LEU A 60 -2.87 -4.58 1.83
CA LEU A 60 -2.46 -5.92 2.21
C LEU A 60 -1.12 -6.26 1.53
N GLY A 61 -0.08 -6.43 2.34
CA GLY A 61 1.31 -6.55 1.86
C GLY A 61 1.95 -5.19 1.62
N CYS A 62 1.76 -4.24 2.54
CA CYS A 62 2.13 -2.84 2.33
C CYS A 62 3.64 -2.56 2.35
N TYR A 63 4.48 -3.51 2.81
CA TYR A 63 5.91 -3.34 3.03
C TYR A 63 6.22 -2.02 3.77
N MET A 64 7.03 -1.11 3.23
CA MET A 64 7.31 0.20 3.85
C MET A 64 6.22 1.27 3.68
N ALA A 65 5.15 0.99 2.93
CA ALA A 65 3.93 1.80 2.80
C ALA A 65 4.09 3.23 2.23
N ALA A 66 5.03 3.50 1.32
CA ALA A 66 5.20 4.83 0.72
C ALA A 66 3.93 5.36 0.05
N GLN A 67 3.17 4.45 -0.57
CA GLN A 67 1.86 4.70 -1.16
C GLN A 67 0.81 5.26 -0.17
N ALA A 68 0.99 5.13 1.15
CA ALA A 68 0.05 5.66 2.14
C ALA A 68 -0.16 7.17 1.97
N TYR A 69 0.86 7.91 1.54
CA TYR A 69 0.76 9.35 1.29
C TYR A 69 -0.15 9.73 0.12
N LEU A 70 -0.42 8.82 -0.83
CA LEU A 70 -1.45 9.03 -1.85
C LEU A 70 -2.86 9.08 -1.23
N PHE A 71 -3.05 8.45 -0.08
CA PHE A 71 -4.33 8.32 0.62
C PHE A 71 -4.40 9.12 1.92
N LYS A 72 -3.48 10.07 2.14
CA LYS A 72 -3.42 10.85 3.39
C LYS A 72 -4.70 11.64 3.72
N ASP A 73 -5.49 11.97 2.70
CA ASP A 73 -6.77 12.69 2.84
C ASP A 73 -7.99 11.76 2.84
N TYR A 74 -7.78 10.43 2.84
CA TYR A 74 -8.87 9.46 2.99
C TYR A 74 -9.27 9.33 4.46
N GLN A 75 -10.44 8.74 4.74
CA GLN A 75 -10.90 8.53 6.11
C GLN A 75 -9.84 7.83 6.97
N LYS A 76 -9.22 6.79 6.43
CA LYS A 76 -8.17 6.03 7.10
C LYS A 76 -7.35 5.21 6.09
N TYR A 77 -6.08 5.00 6.40
CA TYR A 77 -5.22 4.04 5.73
C TYR A 77 -4.79 2.96 6.71
N ILE A 78 -4.94 1.69 6.36
CA ILE A 78 -4.50 0.55 7.16
C ILE A 78 -3.48 -0.24 6.33
N GLY A 79 -2.22 -0.24 6.75
CA GLY A 79 -1.19 -1.09 6.15
C GLY A 79 -1.02 -2.38 6.95
N VAL A 80 -1.02 -3.52 6.27
CA VAL A 80 -0.87 -4.85 6.88
C VAL A 80 0.32 -5.55 6.23
N ASP A 81 1.30 -5.96 7.03
CA ASP A 81 2.47 -6.65 6.51
C ASP A 81 3.25 -7.34 7.65
N VAL A 82 4.00 -8.40 7.32
CA VAL A 82 4.73 -9.22 8.31
C VAL A 82 6.12 -8.65 8.65
N CYS A 83 6.68 -7.78 7.82
CA CYS A 83 8.02 -7.25 8.01
C CYS A 83 8.05 -6.25 9.18
N LEU A 84 8.99 -6.43 10.11
CA LEU A 84 9.20 -5.51 11.24
C LEU A 84 10.07 -4.31 10.81
N LEU A 85 9.60 -3.54 9.83
CA LEU A 85 10.26 -2.34 9.31
C LEU A 85 9.50 -1.07 9.69
N ASN A 86 10.22 0.05 9.74
CA ASN A 86 9.59 1.37 9.84
C ASN A 86 8.87 1.67 8.52
N ARG A 87 7.69 2.29 8.64
CA ARG A 87 6.77 2.56 7.53
C ARG A 87 6.39 4.02 7.47
N PHE A 88 6.13 4.48 6.25
CA PHE A 88 5.58 5.80 6.00
C PHE A 88 4.20 5.91 6.64
N LYS A 89 4.01 6.91 7.50
CA LYS A 89 2.88 7.03 8.43
C LYS A 89 2.27 8.44 8.40
N PRO A 90 1.49 8.76 7.35
CA PRO A 90 0.53 9.86 7.41
C PRO A 90 -0.34 9.82 8.68
N LEU A 91 -0.93 10.96 9.06
CA LEU A 91 -1.71 11.07 10.30
C LEU A 91 -2.92 10.12 10.36
N ASN A 92 -3.51 9.77 9.21
CA ASN A 92 -4.66 8.87 9.11
C ASN A 92 -4.27 7.38 9.01
N THR A 93 -3.01 7.04 9.29
CA THR A 93 -2.46 5.70 9.08
C THR A 93 -2.37 4.86 10.35
N GLU A 94 -2.77 3.59 10.22
CA GLU A 94 -2.53 2.53 11.18
C GLU A 94 -1.79 1.36 10.52
N HIS A 95 -0.86 0.73 11.25
CA HIS A 95 -0.06 -0.39 10.74
C HIS A 95 -0.24 -1.62 11.62
N TYR A 96 -0.46 -2.76 10.98
CA TYR A 96 -0.55 -4.07 11.61
C TYR A 96 0.62 -4.93 11.16
N TYR A 97 1.40 -5.39 12.15
CA TYR A 97 2.53 -6.29 11.97
C TYR A 97 2.06 -7.74 12.11
N CYS A 98 1.39 -8.26 11.09
CA CYS A 98 0.85 -9.62 11.08
C CYS A 98 0.63 -10.12 9.65
N SER A 99 0.32 -11.41 9.50
CA SER A 99 -0.07 -11.92 8.19
C SER A 99 -1.43 -11.39 7.77
N ILE A 100 -1.69 -11.38 6.46
CA ILE A 100 -3.01 -11.00 5.91
C ILE A 100 -4.12 -11.87 6.50
N GLN A 101 -3.86 -13.18 6.68
CA GLN A 101 -4.82 -14.10 7.29
C GLN A 101 -5.14 -13.70 8.73
N GLN A 102 -4.12 -13.43 9.55
CA GLN A 102 -4.29 -13.01 10.94
C GLN A 102 -5.03 -11.67 11.03
N PHE A 103 -4.72 -10.73 10.14
CA PHE A 103 -5.42 -9.46 10.10
C PHE A 103 -6.91 -9.65 9.79
N ILE A 104 -7.22 -10.43 8.76
CA ILE A 104 -8.60 -10.73 8.38
C ILE A 104 -9.34 -11.46 9.51
N GLU A 105 -8.70 -12.42 10.17
CA GLU A 105 -9.31 -13.18 11.27
C GLU A 105 -9.66 -12.27 12.46
N ASN A 106 -8.74 -11.38 12.85
CA ASN A 106 -8.84 -10.64 14.12
C ASN A 106 -9.46 -9.26 13.98
N HIS A 107 -9.39 -8.63 12.80
CA HIS A 107 -9.71 -7.20 12.66
C HIS A 107 -10.79 -6.89 11.62
N ILE A 108 -11.14 -7.81 10.72
CA ILE A 108 -12.09 -7.50 9.64
C ILE A 108 -13.48 -7.10 10.16
N ASN A 109 -13.92 -7.69 11.27
CA ASN A 109 -15.23 -7.40 11.87
C ASN A 109 -15.32 -5.97 12.45
N ASN A 110 -14.19 -5.29 12.63
CA ASN A 110 -14.14 -3.90 13.08
C ASN A 110 -14.25 -2.90 11.91
N LEU A 111 -14.26 -3.39 10.67
CA LEU A 111 -14.32 -2.56 9.47
C LEU A 111 -15.76 -2.46 8.95
N ASN A 112 -16.13 -1.28 8.44
CA ASN A 112 -17.32 -1.15 7.62
C ASN A 112 -16.97 -1.53 6.17
N LEU A 113 -17.32 -2.75 5.75
CA LEU A 113 -16.96 -3.29 4.44
C LEU A 113 -17.63 -2.57 3.25
N ASP A 114 -18.73 -1.83 3.47
CA ASP A 114 -19.36 -1.03 2.41
C ASP A 114 -18.53 0.19 2.02
N THR A 115 -17.81 0.76 3.00
CA THR A 115 -16.91 1.92 2.84
C THR A 115 -15.45 1.55 3.06
N THR A 116 -15.10 0.28 2.82
CA THR A 116 -13.71 -0.19 2.84
C THR A 116 -13.30 -0.62 1.43
N PHE A 117 -12.10 -0.23 1.02
CA PHE A 117 -11.48 -0.68 -0.22
C PHE A 117 -10.13 -1.31 0.09
N ALA A 118 -9.99 -2.61 -0.20
CA ALA A 118 -8.74 -3.31 -0.04
C ALA A 118 -7.88 -3.25 -1.30
N ILE A 119 -6.56 -3.18 -1.13
CA ILE A 119 -5.57 -3.31 -2.18
C ILE A 119 -4.67 -4.48 -1.78
N CYS A 120 -4.47 -5.42 -2.69
CA CYS A 120 -3.57 -6.56 -2.50
C CYS A 120 -2.68 -6.64 -3.74
N SER A 121 -1.54 -5.96 -3.65
CA SER A 121 -0.63 -5.75 -4.78
C SER A 121 0.67 -6.51 -4.55
N PHE A 122 1.09 -7.32 -5.52
CA PHE A 122 2.35 -8.10 -5.48
C PHE A 122 2.50 -9.03 -4.27
N VAL A 123 1.39 -9.51 -3.70
CA VAL A 123 1.41 -10.53 -2.65
C VAL A 123 1.56 -11.91 -3.30
N PRO A 124 2.68 -12.64 -3.06
CA PRO A 124 2.94 -13.92 -3.72
C PRO A 124 2.15 -15.10 -3.11
N ASP A 125 1.57 -14.93 -1.92
CA ASP A 125 0.78 -15.97 -1.27
C ASP A 125 -0.65 -16.04 -1.85
N PHE A 126 -0.87 -16.98 -2.76
CA PHE A 126 -2.17 -17.22 -3.38
C PHE A 126 -3.30 -17.46 -2.36
N LYS A 127 -3.01 -18.09 -1.21
CA LYS A 127 -4.04 -18.34 -0.18
C LYS A 127 -4.47 -17.04 0.49
N SER A 128 -3.52 -16.15 0.79
CA SER A 128 -3.82 -14.79 1.28
C SER A 128 -4.68 -14.01 0.28
N VAL A 129 -4.31 -14.04 -0.99
CA VAL A 129 -5.02 -13.34 -2.06
C VAL A 129 -6.46 -13.85 -2.20
N GLU A 130 -6.65 -15.17 -2.21
CA GLU A 130 -7.98 -15.77 -2.30
C GLU A 130 -8.84 -15.41 -1.08
N LEU A 131 -8.28 -15.49 0.13
CA LEU A 131 -8.96 -15.11 1.35
C LEU A 131 -9.39 -13.63 1.32
N ALA A 132 -8.50 -12.73 0.91
CA ALA A 132 -8.80 -11.30 0.78
C ALA A 132 -9.95 -11.06 -0.22
N ARG A 133 -9.92 -11.71 -1.39
CA ARG A 133 -11.00 -11.61 -2.39
C ARG A 133 -12.35 -12.06 -1.86
N ARG A 134 -12.38 -13.09 -1.02
CA ARG A 134 -13.62 -13.61 -0.44
C ARG A 134 -14.18 -12.73 0.68
N LYS A 135 -13.32 -11.94 1.33
CA LYS A 135 -13.64 -11.25 2.58
C LYS A 135 -13.88 -9.75 2.41
N PHE A 136 -13.20 -9.10 1.47
CA PHE A 136 -13.43 -7.70 1.16
C PHE A 136 -14.44 -7.55 0.02
N LYS A 137 -15.48 -6.75 0.25
CA LYS A 137 -16.51 -6.42 -0.75
C LYS A 137 -15.92 -5.66 -1.94
N ASN A 138 -15.06 -4.68 -1.67
CA ASN A 138 -14.33 -3.92 -2.68
C ASN A 138 -12.85 -4.23 -2.54
N ILE A 139 -12.23 -4.78 -3.58
CA ILE A 139 -10.81 -5.13 -3.57
C ILE A 139 -10.20 -5.01 -4.96
N LEU A 140 -9.02 -4.40 -5.02
CA LEU A 140 -8.11 -4.51 -6.14
C LEU A 140 -7.02 -5.53 -5.80
N VAL A 141 -6.94 -6.60 -6.58
CA VAL A 141 -5.82 -7.54 -6.52
C VAL A 141 -4.99 -7.38 -7.78
N TYR A 142 -3.71 -7.07 -7.62
CA TYR A 142 -2.78 -6.89 -8.72
C TYR A 142 -1.56 -7.79 -8.53
N TYR A 143 -1.31 -8.64 -9.51
CA TYR A 143 -0.06 -9.40 -9.61
C TYR A 143 0.31 -9.40 -11.10
N PRO A 144 1.43 -8.78 -11.51
CA PRO A 144 1.76 -8.75 -12.92
C PRO A 144 2.10 -10.16 -13.39
N SER A 145 1.34 -10.66 -14.36
CA SER A 145 1.73 -11.82 -15.14
C SER A 145 2.67 -11.35 -16.26
N GLY A 146 3.97 -11.27 -15.99
CA GLY A 146 4.97 -10.97 -17.00
C GLY A 146 6.34 -10.62 -16.43
N ILE A 147 7.40 -10.95 -17.18
CA ILE A 147 8.77 -10.51 -16.87
C ILE A 147 8.80 -8.98 -16.99
N ARG A 148 9.02 -8.26 -15.88
CA ARG A 148 9.52 -6.87 -15.98
C ARG A 148 10.87 -6.97 -16.68
N ARG A 149 10.99 -6.41 -17.89
CA ARG A 149 12.31 -6.18 -18.48
C ARG A 149 13.04 -5.24 -17.53
N VAL A 150 13.97 -5.80 -16.77
CA VAL A 150 15.05 -5.02 -16.18
C VAL A 150 15.87 -4.54 -17.39
N VAL A 151 15.79 -3.26 -17.69
CA VAL A 151 16.67 -2.60 -18.66
C VAL A 151 17.58 -1.68 -17.88
#